data_AF-A0AB39X415-F1
#
_entry.id   AF-A0AB39X415-F1
#
_cell.length_a   1.000
_cell.length_b   1.000
_cell.length_c   1.000
_cell.angle_alpha   90.00
_cell.angle_beta   90.00
_cell.angle_gamma   90.00
#
_symmetry.space_group_name_H-M   'P 1'
#
loop_
_entity.id
_entity.type
_entity.pdbx_description
1 polymer ?
#
loop_
_entity_poly.entity_id
_entity_poly.type
_entity_poly.pdbx_seq_one_letter_code
_entity_poly.pdbx_strand_id
1 'polypeptide(L)'
;MNRTLWTLAMCVAAPLAGAAGSAAADDKARAQQIIRSVDQVSTAGPEDYFTGQVRVDPLFAASDEIKASAAYVTFEPGARSAWHTHPAGQRLVVVSGVGLTQEWGKPVQQIHPGDVVVCPPGIKHWHGAAPGGAMTHLAVTGTVDGKNVTWMEKVTDEQYQAR
;
A
#
# COMPACT_ATOMS: atom_id res chain seq x y z
N MET A 1 -49.54 19.49 67.80
CA MET A 1 -48.68 20.09 66.77
C MET A 1 -49.00 19.38 65.46
N ASN A 2 -49.98 19.92 64.72
CA ASN A 2 -50.56 19.30 63.52
C ASN A 2 -49.64 19.46 62.31
N ARG A 3 -49.24 18.34 61.69
CA ARG A 3 -48.81 18.29 60.29
C ARG A 3 -49.13 16.89 59.71
N THR A 4 -49.41 16.63 58.45
CA THR A 4 -50.05 17.30 57.31
C THR A 4 -50.12 16.21 56.23
N LEU A 5 -51.33 15.92 55.71
CA LEU A 5 -51.70 15.46 54.37
C LEU A 5 -50.98 14.27 53.71
N TRP A 6 -51.78 13.23 53.45
CA TRP A 6 -51.59 12.25 52.37
C TRP A 6 -51.78 12.93 51.01
N THR A 7 -50.86 12.69 50.07
CA THR A 7 -51.13 12.95 48.65
C THR A 7 -50.59 11.80 47.80
N LEU A 8 -51.51 11.09 47.15
CA LEU A 8 -51.27 10.09 46.12
C LEU A 8 -51.17 10.85 44.78
N ALA A 9 -50.10 10.70 44.01
CA ALA A 9 -50.02 11.24 42.65
C ALA A 9 -49.19 10.37 41.71
N MET A 10 -49.92 9.64 40.86
CA MET A 10 -49.67 9.24 39.47
C MET A 10 -48.22 9.08 38.97
N CYS A 11 -47.88 7.83 38.68
CA CYS A 11 -46.89 7.47 37.66
C CYS A 11 -47.40 7.90 36.27
N VAL A 12 -46.63 8.74 35.57
CA VAL A 12 -46.78 8.96 34.12
C VAL A 12 -45.55 8.37 33.46
N ALA A 13 -45.71 7.21 32.82
CA ALA A 13 -44.70 6.63 31.94
C ALA A 13 -44.70 7.42 30.62
N ALA A 14 -43.57 8.06 30.30
CA ALA A 14 -43.38 8.66 28.99
C ALA A 14 -43.04 7.58 27.95
N PRO A 15 -43.63 7.58 26.74
CA PRO A 15 -43.29 6.62 25.72
C PRO A 15 -41.89 6.91 25.14
N LEU A 16 -41.09 5.85 25.01
CA LEU A 16 -39.87 5.81 24.20
C LEU A 16 -40.27 6.04 22.73
N ALA A 17 -40.07 7.27 22.24
CA ALA A 17 -40.10 7.53 20.81
C ALA A 17 -38.81 6.97 20.20
N GLY A 18 -38.90 5.80 19.58
CA GLY A 18 -37.85 5.26 18.73
C GLY A 18 -37.63 6.18 17.55
N ALA A 19 -36.53 6.93 17.57
CA ALA A 19 -36.05 7.61 16.38
C ALA A 19 -35.51 6.56 15.41
N ALA A 20 -36.35 6.14 14.47
CA ALA A 20 -35.91 5.47 13.26
C ALA A 20 -35.12 6.49 12.41
N GLY A 21 -33.87 6.72 12.80
CA GLY A 21 -32.92 7.55 12.08
C GLY A 21 -32.44 6.85 10.82
N SER A 22 -33.11 7.16 9.70
CA SER A 22 -32.56 7.24 8.34
C SER A 22 -31.57 6.14 7.91
N ALA A 23 -32.09 4.95 7.58
CA ALA A 23 -31.38 3.95 6.77
C ALA A 23 -31.04 4.44 5.33
N ALA A 24 -31.51 5.62 4.93
CA ALA A 24 -31.30 6.17 3.59
C ALA A 24 -29.95 6.90 3.41
N ALA A 25 -29.24 7.23 4.49
CA ALA A 25 -27.90 7.83 4.42
C ALA A 25 -26.79 6.79 4.22
N ASP A 26 -27.04 5.53 4.61
CA ASP A 26 -26.08 4.43 4.55
C ASP A 26 -25.86 3.85 3.13
N ASP A 27 -26.82 4.04 2.22
CA ASP A 27 -26.77 3.38 0.90
C ASP A 27 -25.76 4.05 -0.06
N LYS A 28 -25.45 5.35 0.14
CA LYS A 28 -24.40 6.05 -0.62
C LYS A 28 -22.98 5.62 -0.22
N ALA A 29 -22.81 5.02 0.96
CA ALA A 29 -21.50 4.54 1.44
C ALA A 29 -21.09 3.20 0.82
N ARG A 30 -21.97 2.53 0.05
CA ARG A 30 -21.71 1.22 -0.57
C ARG A 30 -21.80 1.20 -2.10
N ALA A 31 -21.52 2.33 -2.75
CA ALA A 31 -21.45 2.40 -4.21
C ALA A 31 -20.01 2.16 -4.72
N GLN A 32 -19.88 1.53 -5.89
CA GLN A 32 -18.60 1.39 -6.58
C GLN A 32 -17.98 2.77 -6.86
N GLN A 33 -16.68 2.90 -6.61
CA GLN A 33 -15.92 4.13 -6.84
C GLN A 33 -14.91 3.94 -7.97
N ILE A 34 -14.62 5.02 -8.69
CA ILE A 34 -13.56 5.08 -9.69
C ILE A 34 -12.54 6.13 -9.23
N ILE A 35 -11.31 5.69 -8.95
CA ILE A 35 -10.17 6.60 -8.76
C ILE A 35 -9.63 6.90 -10.16
N ARG A 36 -9.72 8.15 -10.60
CA ARG A 36 -9.29 8.54 -11.95
C ARG A 36 -7.78 8.73 -11.97
N SER A 37 -7.13 8.27 -13.04
CA SER A 37 -5.68 8.43 -13.21
C SER A 37 -5.25 9.89 -13.28
N VAL A 38 -6.09 10.79 -13.81
CA VAL A 38 -5.78 12.22 -13.94
C VAL A 38 -5.64 12.94 -12.60
N ASP A 39 -6.19 12.36 -11.53
CA ASP A 39 -6.11 12.91 -10.18
C ASP A 39 -4.91 12.34 -9.40
N GLN A 40 -4.19 11.36 -9.96
CA GLN A 40 -3.07 10.68 -9.32
C GLN A 40 -1.75 11.24 -9.85
N VAL A 41 -1.13 12.11 -9.04
CA VAL A 41 0.13 12.77 -9.39
C VAL A 41 1.30 11.80 -9.21
N SER A 42 2.08 11.62 -10.28
CA SER A 42 3.34 10.88 -10.22
C SER A 42 4.36 11.61 -9.34
N THR A 43 5.20 10.86 -8.64
CA THR A 43 6.30 11.40 -7.84
C THR A 43 7.63 10.76 -8.23
N ALA A 44 8.73 11.47 -7.97
CA ALA A 44 10.06 10.88 -8.05
C ALA A 44 10.30 9.98 -6.83
N GLY A 45 10.97 8.84 -7.05
CA GLY A 45 11.47 8.00 -5.98
C GLY A 45 12.51 8.76 -5.15
N PRO A 46 12.40 8.81 -3.80
CA PRO A 46 13.37 9.51 -2.96
C PRO A 46 14.79 8.97 -3.13
N GLU A 47 15.78 9.86 -3.23
CA GLU A 47 17.19 9.50 -3.41
C GLU A 47 17.76 8.68 -2.25
N ASP A 48 17.15 8.71 -1.07
CA ASP A 48 17.54 7.83 0.05
C ASP A 48 17.19 6.36 -0.23
N TYR A 49 16.12 6.10 -1.00
CA TYR A 49 15.56 4.76 -1.21
C TYR A 49 15.77 4.21 -2.62
N PHE A 50 16.18 5.04 -3.57
CA PHE A 50 16.43 4.63 -4.95
C PHE A 50 17.78 5.11 -5.46
N THR A 51 18.47 4.27 -6.23
CA THR A 51 19.62 4.69 -7.03
C THR A 51 19.16 4.87 -8.46
N GLY A 52 19.52 5.98 -9.11
CA GLY A 52 19.05 6.34 -10.44
C GLY A 52 17.64 6.96 -10.44
N GLN A 53 17.09 7.20 -11.63
CA GLN A 53 15.78 7.84 -11.77
C GLN A 53 14.65 6.81 -11.65
N VAL A 54 13.72 7.08 -10.73
CA VAL A 54 12.55 6.25 -10.48
C VAL A 54 11.31 7.13 -10.43
N ARG A 55 10.25 6.71 -11.10
CA ARG A 55 8.93 7.36 -11.07
C ARG A 55 7.92 6.43 -10.42
N VAL A 56 7.17 6.96 -9.47
CA VAL A 56 6.11 6.24 -8.75
C VAL A 56 4.76 6.83 -9.14
N ASP A 57 3.87 5.99 -9.67
CA ASP A 57 2.47 6.31 -9.94
C ASP A 57 1.60 5.60 -8.90
N PRO A 58 1.09 6.32 -7.87
CA PRO A 58 0.18 5.70 -6.91
C PRO A 58 -1.09 5.18 -7.62
N LEU A 59 -1.68 4.11 -7.07
CA LEU A 59 -2.96 3.57 -7.54
C LEU A 59 -4.02 3.53 -6.43
N PHE A 60 -3.67 2.98 -5.27
CA PHE A 60 -4.50 3.02 -4.07
C PHE A 60 -3.64 2.86 -2.80
N ALA A 61 -4.10 3.48 -1.71
CA ALA A 61 -3.50 3.33 -0.39
C ALA A 61 -4.12 2.13 0.37
N ALA A 62 -3.41 1.64 1.39
CA ALA A 62 -3.99 0.68 2.32
C ALA A 62 -5.15 1.30 3.10
N SER A 63 -6.19 0.50 3.33
CA SER A 63 -7.39 0.86 4.07
C SER A 63 -7.75 -0.23 5.10
N ASP A 64 -8.87 -0.05 5.81
CA ASP A 64 -9.39 -1.08 6.70
C ASP A 64 -9.95 -2.31 5.97
N GLU A 65 -10.42 -2.11 4.73
CA GLU A 65 -10.97 -3.17 3.87
C GLU A 65 -9.87 -3.91 3.11
N ILE A 66 -8.87 -3.17 2.60
CA ILE A 66 -7.75 -3.71 1.84
C ILE A 66 -6.46 -3.28 2.54
N LYS A 67 -5.85 -4.20 3.29
CA LYS A 67 -4.61 -3.98 4.06
C LYS A 67 -3.34 -3.97 3.18
N ALA A 68 -3.44 -3.42 1.97
CA ALA A 68 -2.36 -3.30 1.02
C ALA A 68 -2.47 -2.00 0.22
N SER A 69 -1.35 -1.47 -0.22
CA SER A 69 -1.26 -0.35 -1.17
C SER A 69 -0.74 -0.84 -2.52
N ALA A 70 -1.06 -0.13 -3.58
CA ALA A 70 -0.48 -0.39 -4.90
C ALA A 70 -0.01 0.86 -5.62
N ALA A 71 1.04 0.68 -6.42
CA ALA A 71 1.60 1.70 -7.30
C ALA A 71 2.23 1.03 -8.54
N TYR A 72 2.24 1.73 -9.67
CA TYR A 72 3.23 1.42 -10.70
C TYR A 72 4.55 2.11 -10.32
N VAL A 73 5.65 1.38 -10.47
CA VAL A 73 6.99 1.92 -10.28
C VAL A 73 7.76 1.71 -11.55
N THR A 74 8.24 2.80 -12.14
CA THR A 74 9.06 2.80 -13.36
C THR A 74 10.49 3.14 -12.97
N PHE A 75 11.42 2.26 -13.32
CA PHE A 75 12.85 2.42 -13.14
C PHE A 75 13.46 2.71 -14.50
N GLU A 76 14.20 3.82 -14.62
CA GLU A 76 15.05 4.08 -15.80
C GLU A 76 16.23 3.10 -15.86
N PRO A 77 16.92 2.94 -17.02
CA PRO A 77 18.01 1.98 -17.15
C PRO A 77 19.04 2.06 -16.00
N GLY A 78 19.28 0.92 -15.34
CA GLY A 78 20.19 0.84 -14.19
C GLY A 78 19.67 1.40 -12.86
N ALA A 79 18.46 1.97 -12.84
CA ALA A 79 17.83 2.42 -11.60
C ALA A 79 17.29 1.23 -10.80
N ARG A 80 17.40 1.31 -9.47
CA ARG A 80 16.97 0.24 -8.56
C ARG A 80 16.61 0.77 -7.18
N SER A 81 15.80 0.02 -6.46
CA SER A 81 15.57 0.25 -5.04
C SER A 81 16.85 0.02 -4.23
N ALA A 82 16.91 0.62 -3.04
CA ALA A 82 17.78 0.16 -1.97
C ALA A 82 17.35 -1.25 -1.53
N TRP A 83 18.21 -1.91 -0.77
CA TRP A 83 17.80 -3.10 -0.05
C TRP A 83 16.68 -2.76 0.93
N HIS A 84 15.68 -3.64 1.05
CA HIS A 84 14.57 -3.44 1.95
C HIS A 84 13.84 -4.74 2.28
N THR A 85 12.92 -4.65 3.25
CA THR A 85 12.01 -5.73 3.64
C THR A 85 10.58 -5.21 3.77
N HIS A 86 9.59 -6.09 3.63
CA HIS A 86 8.17 -5.78 3.85
C HIS A 86 7.61 -6.64 4.99
N PRO A 87 6.91 -6.09 5.99
CA PRO A 87 6.42 -6.85 7.13
C PRO A 87 5.24 -7.77 6.78
N ALA A 88 4.47 -7.47 5.74
CA ALA A 88 3.41 -8.33 5.19
C ALA A 88 3.75 -8.88 3.79
N GLY A 89 5.00 -8.71 3.34
CA GLY A 89 5.44 -9.09 1.99
C GLY A 89 4.94 -8.16 0.89
N GLN A 90 5.29 -8.52 -0.35
CA GLN A 90 4.94 -7.78 -1.55
C GLN A 90 4.75 -8.73 -2.75
N ARG A 91 3.96 -8.29 -3.72
CA ARG A 91 3.89 -8.88 -5.06
C ARG A 91 4.27 -7.82 -6.08
N LEU A 92 5.15 -8.21 -7.00
CA LEU A 92 5.47 -7.40 -8.17
C LEU A 92 4.93 -8.10 -9.40
N VAL A 93 4.21 -7.38 -10.26
CA VAL A 93 3.81 -7.87 -11.57
C VAL A 93 4.47 -6.97 -12.61
N VAL A 94 5.39 -7.52 -13.38
CA VAL A 94 6.09 -6.72 -14.40
C VAL A 94 5.13 -6.41 -15.55
N VAL A 95 5.07 -5.14 -15.94
CA VAL A 95 4.15 -4.62 -16.95
C VAL A 95 4.88 -4.35 -18.26
N SER A 96 6.10 -3.82 -18.20
CA SER A 96 6.89 -3.47 -19.39
C SER A 96 8.38 -3.51 -19.10
N GLY A 97 9.18 -3.66 -20.17
CA GLY A 97 10.64 -3.60 -20.08
C GLY A 97 11.28 -4.86 -19.52
N VAL A 98 12.55 -4.75 -19.12
CA VAL A 98 13.33 -5.85 -18.53
C VAL A 98 13.88 -5.39 -17.20
N GLY A 99 13.52 -6.11 -16.14
CA GLY A 99 13.95 -5.81 -14.78
C GLY A 99 14.96 -6.80 -14.23
N LEU A 100 15.47 -6.46 -13.07
CA LEU A 100 16.27 -7.32 -12.22
C LEU A 100 15.67 -7.35 -10.81
N THR A 101 15.80 -8.48 -10.14
CA THR A 101 15.51 -8.61 -8.71
C THR A 101 16.51 -9.54 -8.05
N GLN A 102 16.78 -9.32 -6.78
CA GLN A 102 17.65 -10.18 -6.00
C GLN A 102 17.16 -10.28 -4.57
N GLU A 103 17.13 -11.50 -4.04
CA GLU A 103 17.06 -11.77 -2.61
C GLU A 103 18.49 -11.83 -2.04
N TRP A 104 18.67 -11.31 -0.83
CA TRP A 104 19.99 -11.27 -0.18
C TRP A 104 20.67 -12.64 -0.16
N GLY A 105 21.91 -12.70 -0.67
CA GLY A 105 22.71 -13.93 -0.73
C GLY A 105 22.31 -14.90 -1.85
N LYS A 106 21.32 -14.56 -2.69
CA LYS A 106 20.93 -15.35 -3.87
C LYS A 106 21.40 -14.68 -5.17
N PRO A 107 21.48 -15.42 -6.29
CA PRO A 107 21.78 -14.84 -7.60
C PRO A 107 20.77 -13.76 -7.99
N VAL A 108 21.22 -12.76 -8.76
CA VAL A 108 20.32 -11.81 -9.42
C VAL A 108 19.49 -12.56 -10.45
N GLN A 109 18.21 -12.21 -10.59
CA GLN A 109 17.28 -12.80 -11.54
C GLN A 109 16.74 -11.72 -12.47
N GLN A 110 16.64 -12.03 -13.75
CA GLN A 110 15.98 -11.18 -14.74
C GLN A 110 14.48 -11.43 -14.72
N ILE A 111 13.68 -10.37 -14.85
CA ILE A 111 12.21 -10.41 -14.83
C ILE A 111 11.64 -9.68 -16.05
N HIS A 112 10.56 -10.22 -16.62
CA HIS A 112 9.95 -9.81 -17.89
C HIS A 112 8.45 -9.55 -17.73
N PRO A 113 7.81 -8.83 -18.67
CA PRO A 113 6.38 -8.55 -18.61
C PRO A 113 5.55 -9.82 -18.46
N GLY A 114 4.64 -9.82 -17.48
CA GLY A 114 3.84 -10.98 -17.10
C GLY A 114 4.42 -11.81 -15.95
N ASP A 115 5.71 -11.67 -15.64
CA ASP A 115 6.30 -12.34 -14.48
C ASP A 115 5.75 -11.76 -13.19
N VAL A 116 5.55 -12.64 -12.21
CA VAL A 116 5.12 -12.29 -10.85
C VAL A 116 6.25 -12.61 -9.88
N VAL A 117 6.80 -11.58 -9.23
CA VAL A 117 7.77 -11.75 -8.15
C VAL A 117 7.01 -11.81 -6.82
N VAL A 118 7.29 -12.86 -6.06
CA VAL A 118 6.77 -13.05 -4.71
C VAL A 118 7.87 -12.66 -3.73
N CYS A 119 7.67 -11.57 -2.99
CA CYS A 119 8.56 -11.14 -1.92
C CYS A 119 7.91 -11.50 -0.57
N PRO A 120 8.33 -12.59 0.12
CA PRO A 120 7.73 -12.98 1.38
C PRO A 120 8.01 -11.95 2.50
N PRO A 121 7.21 -11.95 3.58
CA PRO A 121 7.46 -11.11 4.74
C PRO A 121 8.90 -11.23 5.27
N GLY A 122 9.53 -10.09 5.54
CA GLY A 122 10.87 -10.02 6.17
C GLY A 122 12.05 -10.41 5.27
N ILE A 123 11.82 -10.84 4.02
CA ILE A 123 12.90 -11.20 3.10
C ILE A 123 13.56 -9.94 2.55
N LYS A 124 14.88 -9.82 2.77
CA LYS A 124 15.68 -8.70 2.28
C LYS A 124 15.90 -8.84 0.78
N HIS A 125 15.47 -7.86 0.01
CA HIS A 125 15.55 -7.90 -1.44
C HIS A 125 15.71 -6.48 -2.03
N TRP A 126 16.03 -6.44 -3.32
CA TRP A 126 15.90 -5.26 -4.16
C TRP A 126 15.33 -5.64 -5.53
N HIS A 127 14.87 -4.63 -6.26
CA HIS A 127 14.43 -4.76 -7.64
C HIS A 127 14.64 -3.44 -8.38
N GLY A 128 14.73 -3.52 -9.70
CA GLY A 128 15.01 -2.38 -10.56
C GLY A 128 15.03 -2.74 -12.03
N ALA A 129 15.45 -1.79 -12.86
CA ALA A 129 15.61 -1.99 -14.29
C ALA A 129 16.94 -2.70 -14.60
N ALA A 130 16.97 -3.44 -15.70
CA ALA A 130 18.21 -3.88 -16.33
C ALA A 130 19.01 -2.68 -16.88
N PRO A 131 20.31 -2.82 -17.19
CA PRO A 131 21.11 -1.67 -17.63
C PRO A 131 20.77 -1.17 -19.04
N GLY A 132 20.11 -1.99 -19.86
CA GLY A 132 19.84 -1.70 -21.28
C GLY A 132 18.48 -1.06 -21.56
N GLY A 133 17.59 -0.91 -20.58
CA GLY A 133 16.25 -0.40 -20.79
C GLY A 133 15.49 -0.18 -19.49
N ALA A 134 14.49 0.69 -19.53
CA ALA A 134 13.59 0.91 -18.40
C ALA A 134 12.72 -0.32 -18.10
N MET A 135 12.16 -0.38 -16.90
CA MET A 135 11.18 -1.39 -16.51
C MET A 135 10.09 -0.78 -15.65
N THR A 136 8.84 -1.18 -15.88
CA THR A 136 7.71 -0.84 -15.00
C THR A 136 7.10 -2.10 -14.43
N HIS A 137 6.86 -2.11 -13.13
CA HIS A 137 6.03 -3.13 -12.48
C HIS A 137 4.89 -2.50 -11.66
N LEU A 138 3.80 -3.24 -11.51
CA LEU A 138 2.84 -3.04 -10.43
C LEU A 138 3.44 -3.60 -9.14
N ALA A 139 3.57 -2.78 -8.10
CA ALA A 139 3.86 -3.24 -6.76
C ALA A 139 2.58 -3.26 -5.94
N VAL A 140 2.25 -4.40 -5.32
CA VAL A 140 1.19 -4.54 -4.31
C VAL A 140 1.85 -4.92 -3.00
N THR A 141 1.79 -4.02 -2.02
CA THR A 141 2.55 -4.13 -0.76
C THR A 141 1.59 -4.21 0.41
N GLY A 142 1.71 -5.25 1.23
CA GLY A 142 0.93 -5.39 2.45
C GLY A 142 1.42 -4.46 3.57
N THR A 143 0.53 -4.13 4.50
CA THR A 143 0.83 -3.26 5.66
C THR A 143 0.57 -3.98 6.97
N VAL A 144 1.45 -3.79 7.96
CA VAL A 144 1.28 -4.20 9.37
C VAL A 144 1.49 -2.98 10.25
N ASP A 145 0.53 -2.66 11.12
CA ASP A 145 0.60 -1.52 12.06
C ASP A 145 1.00 -0.18 11.40
N GLY A 146 0.42 0.10 10.23
CA GLY A 146 0.72 1.31 9.45
C GLY A 146 2.08 1.31 8.74
N LYS A 147 2.87 0.24 8.85
CA LYS A 147 4.18 0.09 8.20
C LYS A 147 4.10 -0.91 7.06
N ASN A 148 4.65 -0.55 5.91
CA ASN A 148 4.69 -1.41 4.73
C ASN A 148 6.11 -1.73 4.28
N VAL A 149 7.14 -1.00 4.71
CA VAL A 149 8.54 -1.20 4.28
C VAL A 149 9.51 -0.83 5.39
N THR A 150 10.62 -1.55 5.46
CA THR A 150 11.82 -1.16 6.21
C THR A 150 12.97 -1.03 5.21
N TRP A 151 13.37 0.21 4.94
CA TRP A 151 14.49 0.54 4.06
C TRP A 151 15.84 0.26 4.74
N MET A 152 16.82 -0.12 3.92
CA MET A 152 18.18 -0.43 4.35
C MET A 152 19.19 0.26 3.42
N GLU A 153 20.41 -0.26 3.33
CA GLU A 153 21.47 0.33 2.54
C GLU A 153 21.22 0.26 1.02
N LYS A 154 21.88 1.15 0.26
CA LYS A 154 21.88 1.12 -1.19
C LYS A 154 22.47 -0.18 -1.73
N VAL A 155 21.93 -0.61 -2.87
CA VAL A 155 22.56 -1.65 -3.70
C VAL A 155 23.77 -1.03 -4.39
N THR A 156 24.97 -1.52 -4.09
CA THR A 156 26.21 -1.02 -4.70
C THR A 156 26.27 -1.39 -6.18
N ASP A 157 27.13 -0.72 -6.95
CA ASP A 157 27.30 -1.08 -8.36
C ASP A 157 27.88 -2.49 -8.52
N GLU A 158 28.75 -2.93 -7.62
CA GLU A 158 29.27 -4.31 -7.62
C GLU A 158 28.16 -5.33 -7.39
N GLN A 159 27.27 -5.09 -6.43
CA GLN A 159 26.11 -5.95 -6.17
C GLN A 159 25.18 -6.00 -7.38
N TYR A 160 24.94 -4.86 -8.03
CA TYR A 160 24.09 -4.75 -9.20
C TYR A 160 24.69 -5.46 -10.44
N GLN A 161 26.01 -5.45 -10.60
CA GLN A 161 26.71 -6.06 -11.74
C GLN A 161 27.04 -7.55 -11.55
N ALA A 162 26.88 -8.11 -10.34
CA ALA A 162 27.14 -9.52 -10.03
C ALA A 162 26.08 -10.51 -10.58
N ARG A 163 25.50 -10.18 -11.75
CA ARG A 163 24.54 -11.01 -12.49
C ARG A 163 25.19 -12.21 -13.16
#